data_AF-A0A1I6M9Y5-F1
#
_entry.id   AF-A0A1I6M9Y5-F1
#
_cell.length_a   1.000
_cell.length_b   1.000
_cell.length_c   1.000
_cell.angle_alpha   90.00
_cell.angle_beta   90.00
_cell.angle_gamma   90.00
#
_symmetry.space_group_name_H-M   'P 1'
#
loop_
_entity.id
_entity.type
_entity.pdbx_description
1 polymer ?
#
loop_
_entity_poly.entity_id
_entity_poly.type
_entity_poly.pdbx_seq_one_letter_code
_entity_poly.pdbx_strand_id
1 'polypeptide(L)'
;MLERVYNLWMLPFRALVAACVFAFTLHADCQSSEPTAVIDTTAGRMTCTLLTHERPLTTARFIGLAQGTTAWVQPDGSAGGGKPFYDGTRIFPQAAGVAAGVRATPSEQPAGETFPAEATPALLFDQPGLLAMTIAKGSAGPSRFLITDHANREVDGHAVVFGRCDEATVRLVATIRHILQSTDNHPTTPFAVNHIAIVPAGTPLPPPAPQVAANTILPAQPITALAAPSGPEPTGPTAILETSIGRISCRLFTRESPIATSTFLGLVDGTKDWTDPTTHVVQHHHRFYDGMAIDRVLPDFYIQFGDITGDISGKVDIGFRFRNETAPGLTFDRPGRLAFGNGGPDTNNSELFFALNPMHVLDGGYPIIGQCDAASVAVLERMAHLPRNASNLPLTPVVIRHVVVQP
;
A
#
# COMPACT_ATOMS: atom_id res chain seq x y z
N MET A 1 -57.94 57.87 -38.24
CA MET A 1 -58.64 57.50 -36.99
C MET A 1 -57.58 56.88 -36.11
N LEU A 2 -57.08 57.68 -35.18
CA LEU A 2 -57.56 57.64 -33.80
C LEU A 2 -57.22 56.27 -33.19
N GLU A 3 -56.20 56.20 -32.35
CA GLU A 3 -56.27 56.68 -30.96
C GLU A 3 -57.39 55.98 -30.19
N ARG A 4 -57.04 55.51 -28.99
CA ARG A 4 -57.87 54.76 -28.03
C ARG A 4 -57.92 53.29 -28.45
N VAL A 5 -57.29 52.38 -27.73
CA VAL A 5 -57.37 52.21 -26.29
C VAL A 5 -56.05 51.62 -25.77
N TYR A 6 -55.72 51.95 -24.53
CA TYR A 6 -54.65 51.41 -23.68
C TYR A 6 -53.36 52.23 -23.58
N ASN A 7 -53.54 53.54 -23.38
CA ASN A 7 -52.85 54.24 -22.29
C ASN A 7 -53.41 53.74 -20.95
N LEU A 8 -52.66 52.92 -20.23
CA LEU A 8 -52.51 52.93 -18.76
C LEU A 8 -51.59 51.75 -18.41
N TRP A 9 -50.64 51.95 -17.51
CA TRP A 9 -49.72 50.94 -16.93
C TRP A 9 -48.29 50.81 -17.48
N MET A 10 -47.66 51.88 -17.96
CA MET A 10 -46.18 51.92 -17.96
C MET A 10 -45.67 53.30 -17.56
N LEU A 11 -45.37 53.44 -16.25
CA LEU A 11 -44.34 54.27 -15.58
C LEU A 11 -44.82 54.43 -14.12
N PRO A 12 -44.05 53.93 -13.13
CA PRO A 12 -42.73 54.47 -12.86
C PRO A 12 -41.67 53.36 -12.66
N PHE A 13 -40.74 53.23 -13.60
CA PHE A 13 -39.48 52.50 -13.33
C PHE A 13 -38.35 53.14 -14.15
N ARG A 14 -38.22 54.47 -14.01
CA ARG A 14 -37.08 55.22 -14.54
C ARG A 14 -36.49 56.09 -13.42
N ALA A 15 -35.92 55.44 -12.42
CA ALA A 15 -35.06 56.07 -11.42
C ALA A 15 -34.08 55.09 -10.75
N LEU A 16 -33.72 53.96 -11.38
CA LEU A 16 -32.87 52.94 -10.74
C LEU A 16 -31.99 52.16 -11.74
N VAL A 17 -31.50 52.81 -12.79
CA VAL A 17 -30.57 52.19 -13.77
C VAL A 17 -29.22 52.94 -13.86
N ALA A 18 -29.01 54.00 -13.08
CA ALA A 18 -27.76 54.78 -13.12
C ALA A 18 -26.78 54.48 -11.96
N ALA A 19 -26.84 53.29 -11.34
CA ALA A 19 -25.97 52.92 -10.22
C ALA A 19 -25.42 51.48 -10.31
N CYS A 20 -25.27 50.91 -11.51
CA CYS A 20 -24.73 49.54 -11.70
C CYS A 20 -23.66 49.42 -12.79
N VAL A 21 -22.99 50.50 -13.20
CA VAL A 21 -21.95 50.47 -14.25
C VAL A 21 -20.53 50.71 -13.72
N PHE A 22 -20.32 50.76 -12.40
CA PHE A 22 -18.99 50.94 -11.80
C PHE A 22 -18.68 49.94 -10.66
N ALA A 23 -18.94 48.65 -10.89
CA ALA A 23 -18.50 47.59 -9.97
C ALA A 23 -18.26 46.24 -10.66
N PHE A 24 -17.79 46.24 -11.92
CA PHE A 24 -17.49 45.00 -12.67
C PHE A 24 -16.07 45.00 -13.24
N THR A 25 -15.08 45.41 -12.45
CA THR A 25 -13.66 45.09 -12.71
C THR A 25 -12.92 45.15 -11.39
N LEU A 26 -12.85 44.02 -10.68
CA LEU A 26 -11.85 43.59 -9.69
C LEU A 26 -12.41 42.42 -8.86
N HIS A 27 -12.83 41.35 -9.54
CA HIS A 27 -12.62 40.01 -8.99
C HIS A 27 -11.36 39.51 -9.67
N ALA A 28 -10.21 40.03 -9.22
CA ALA A 28 -8.97 39.32 -9.42
C ALA A 28 -9.16 37.97 -8.71
N ASP A 29 -8.99 36.90 -9.46
CA ASP A 29 -8.89 35.54 -8.97
C ASP A 29 -8.00 35.51 -7.73
N CYS A 30 -8.61 35.46 -6.55
CA CYS A 30 -7.92 35.05 -5.34
C CYS A 30 -7.89 33.52 -5.36
N GLN A 31 -7.27 32.94 -6.39
CA GLN A 31 -6.77 31.58 -6.31
C GLN A 31 -5.67 31.62 -5.25
N SER A 32 -5.91 30.96 -4.11
CA SER A 32 -4.87 30.75 -3.12
C SER A 32 -3.67 30.12 -3.84
N SER A 33 -2.57 30.86 -3.93
CA SER A 33 -1.35 30.46 -4.59
C SER A 33 -0.61 29.45 -3.71
N GLU A 34 -1.17 28.26 -3.62
CA GLU A 34 -0.57 27.16 -2.88
C GLU A 34 0.80 26.80 -3.47
N PRO A 35 1.85 26.70 -2.65
CA PRO A 35 3.18 26.37 -3.13
C PRO A 35 3.23 24.91 -3.60
N THR A 36 4.14 24.65 -4.53
CA THR A 36 4.41 23.31 -5.06
C THR A 36 5.68 22.75 -4.45
N ALA A 37 5.61 21.53 -3.91
CA ALA A 37 6.79 20.74 -3.59
C ALA A 37 7.25 19.99 -4.85
N VAL A 38 8.48 20.28 -5.28
CA VAL A 38 9.18 19.56 -6.35
C VAL A 38 10.19 18.63 -5.69
N ILE A 39 9.89 17.34 -5.70
CA ILE A 39 10.67 16.29 -5.06
C ILE A 39 11.47 15.60 -6.16
N ASP A 40 12.72 16.01 -6.34
CA ASP A 40 13.65 15.33 -7.24
C ASP A 40 14.21 14.11 -6.53
N THR A 41 14.12 12.94 -7.17
CA THR A 41 14.58 11.66 -6.62
C THR A 41 15.53 10.97 -7.59
N THR A 42 16.23 9.95 -7.11
CA THR A 42 17.07 9.12 -7.98
C THR A 42 16.26 8.35 -9.05
N ALA A 43 14.95 8.18 -8.85
CA ALA A 43 14.03 7.52 -9.79
C ALA A 43 13.32 8.47 -10.77
N GLY A 44 13.33 9.78 -10.48
CA GLY A 44 12.58 10.78 -11.25
C GLY A 44 12.02 11.90 -10.39
N ARG A 45 11.31 12.84 -11.03
CA ARG A 45 10.72 14.01 -10.37
C ARG A 45 9.27 13.73 -9.98
N MET A 46 8.91 14.12 -8.76
CA MET A 46 7.54 14.15 -8.26
C MET A 46 7.14 15.60 -7.96
N THR A 47 5.89 15.96 -8.21
CA THR A 47 5.35 17.31 -8.07
C THR A 47 4.04 17.26 -7.30
N CYS A 48 3.95 17.98 -6.18
CA CYS A 48 2.75 18.03 -5.35
C CYS A 48 2.42 19.45 -4.91
N THR A 49 1.19 19.90 -5.14
CA THR A 49 0.65 21.14 -4.58
C THR A 49 0.41 20.94 -3.08
N LEU A 50 0.87 21.86 -2.24
CA LEU A 50 0.76 21.79 -0.79
C LEU A 50 -0.48 22.54 -0.29
N LEU A 51 -1.32 21.83 0.47
CA LEU A 51 -2.59 22.32 1.01
C LEU A 51 -2.36 23.24 2.23
N THR A 52 -1.71 24.39 2.02
CA THR A 52 -1.24 25.28 3.08
C THR A 52 -2.36 25.94 3.87
N HIS A 53 -3.54 26.09 3.28
CA HIS A 53 -4.70 26.66 3.96
C HIS A 53 -5.45 25.62 4.78
N GLU A 54 -5.61 24.41 4.24
CA GLU A 54 -6.30 23.30 4.92
C GLU A 54 -5.43 22.64 5.98
N ARG A 55 -4.10 22.64 5.79
CA ARG A 55 -3.10 21.94 6.62
C ARG A 55 -1.91 22.82 7.01
N PRO A 56 -2.13 23.99 7.63
CA PRO A 56 -1.06 24.94 7.90
C PRO A 56 0.07 24.37 8.76
N LEU A 57 -0.21 23.55 9.77
CA LEU A 57 0.84 23.01 10.64
C LEU A 57 1.65 21.91 9.93
N THR A 58 0.96 20.99 9.25
CA THR A 58 1.58 19.86 8.56
C THR A 58 2.42 20.35 7.38
N THR A 59 1.90 21.28 6.58
CA THR A 59 2.64 21.90 5.46
C THR A 59 3.82 22.74 5.94
N ALA A 60 3.66 23.57 6.96
CA ALA A 60 4.76 24.38 7.50
C ALA A 60 5.91 23.50 8.02
N ARG A 61 5.58 22.40 8.70
CA ARG A 61 6.58 21.42 9.16
C ARG A 61 7.33 20.79 7.99
N PHE A 62 6.61 20.34 6.96
CA PHE A 62 7.21 19.75 5.76
C PHE A 62 8.11 20.75 5.03
N ILE A 63 7.63 21.98 4.79
CA ILE A 63 8.37 23.06 4.14
C ILE A 63 9.64 23.39 4.92
N GLY A 64 9.53 23.57 6.23
CA GLY A 64 10.65 23.96 7.07
C GLY A 64 11.74 22.88 7.14
N LEU A 65 11.37 21.61 7.09
CA LEU A 65 12.32 20.49 6.95
C LEU A 65 12.95 20.45 5.56
N ALA A 66 12.17 20.64 4.49
CA ALA A 66 12.69 20.69 3.13
C ALA A 66 13.70 21.84 2.92
N GLN A 67 13.44 22.99 3.52
CA GLN A 67 14.33 24.16 3.44
C GLN A 67 15.47 24.14 4.46
N GLY A 68 15.43 23.25 5.45
CA GLY A 68 16.41 23.19 6.53
C GLY A 68 16.29 24.29 7.59
N THR A 69 15.18 25.04 7.59
CA THR A 69 14.89 26.11 8.56
C THR A 69 14.32 25.56 9.86
N THR A 70 13.74 24.36 9.82
CA THR A 70 13.30 23.62 11.01
C THR A 70 14.46 22.80 11.54
N ALA A 71 14.78 22.92 12.83
CA ALA A 71 15.72 22.03 13.49
C ALA A 71 15.11 20.62 13.67
N TRP A 72 15.94 19.60 13.61
CA TRP A 72 15.54 18.21 13.87
C TRP A 72 16.58 17.52 14.74
N VAL A 73 16.17 16.42 15.37
CA VAL A 73 17.04 15.57 16.17
C VAL A 73 17.03 14.20 15.52
N GLN A 74 18.21 13.68 15.21
CA GLN A 74 18.38 12.31 14.73
C GLN A 74 17.96 11.33 15.83
N PRO A 75 17.63 10.07 15.50
CA PRO A 75 17.21 9.14 16.53
C PRO A 75 18.38 8.67 17.43
N ASP A 76 19.63 8.99 17.10
CA ASP A 76 20.80 8.87 17.99
C ASP A 76 20.99 10.06 18.94
N GLY A 77 20.08 11.05 18.90
CA GLY A 77 20.11 12.26 19.72
C GLY A 77 20.96 13.40 19.15
N SER A 78 21.65 13.20 18.02
CA SER A 78 22.42 14.27 17.39
C SER A 78 21.51 15.34 16.77
N ALA A 79 21.83 16.61 17.02
CA ALA A 79 21.09 17.74 16.47
C ALA A 79 21.44 17.96 14.99
N GLY A 80 20.41 18.19 14.18
CA GLY A 80 20.52 18.66 12.81
C GLY A 80 19.74 19.96 12.60
N GLY A 81 20.21 20.78 11.65
CA GLY A 81 19.60 22.06 11.32
C GLY A 81 20.45 22.79 10.28
N GLY A 82 19.87 23.77 9.59
CA GLY A 82 20.61 24.63 8.63
C GLY A 82 20.94 23.97 7.29
N LYS A 83 20.36 22.80 6.99
CA LYS A 83 20.45 22.12 5.70
C LYS A 83 19.13 21.37 5.41
N PRO A 84 18.76 21.11 4.15
CA PRO A 84 17.57 20.33 3.83
C PRO A 84 17.57 18.96 4.52
N PHE A 85 16.47 18.66 5.22
CA PHE A 85 16.33 17.39 5.96
C PHE A 85 16.10 16.20 5.02
N TYR A 86 15.34 16.37 3.93
CA TYR A 86 14.94 15.25 3.09
C TYR A 86 16.05 14.76 2.16
N ASP A 87 17.04 15.59 1.85
CA ASP A 87 18.15 15.26 0.95
C ASP A 87 18.93 14.04 1.47
N GLY A 88 18.98 12.99 0.65
CA GLY A 88 19.61 11.69 0.97
C GLY A 88 18.73 10.73 1.78
N THR A 89 17.49 11.12 2.15
CA THR A 89 16.54 10.17 2.77
C THR A 89 16.09 9.15 1.74
N ARG A 90 15.95 7.89 2.17
CA ARG A 90 15.52 6.79 1.30
C ARG A 90 14.02 6.88 1.01
N ILE A 91 13.65 6.35 -0.15
CA ILE A 91 12.27 6.15 -0.58
C ILE A 91 11.96 4.66 -0.53
N PHE A 92 10.86 4.32 0.12
CA PHE A 92 10.44 2.95 0.40
C PHE A 92 9.09 2.66 -0.25
N PRO A 93 8.92 1.55 -0.96
CA PRO A 93 7.60 1.04 -1.32
C PRO A 93 6.75 0.82 -0.07
N GLN A 94 5.46 1.08 -0.18
CA GLN A 94 4.45 0.84 0.85
C GLN A 94 3.18 0.29 0.18
N ALA A 95 2.33 -0.41 0.93
CA ALA A 95 1.07 -0.94 0.42
C ALA A 95 0.17 0.13 -0.22
N ALA A 96 0.29 1.40 0.18
CA ALA A 96 -0.48 2.53 -0.33
C ALA A 96 0.24 3.38 -1.40
N GLY A 97 1.52 3.13 -1.69
CA GLY A 97 2.35 3.98 -2.56
C GLY A 97 3.83 3.97 -2.15
N VAL A 98 4.43 5.13 -1.90
CA VAL A 98 5.82 5.25 -1.42
C VAL A 98 5.95 6.16 -0.21
N ALA A 99 6.85 5.84 0.72
CA ALA A 99 7.17 6.68 1.87
C ALA A 99 8.63 7.14 1.86
N ALA A 100 8.91 8.29 2.46
CA ALA A 100 10.25 8.82 2.68
C ALA A 100 10.31 9.68 3.95
N GLY A 101 11.45 10.32 4.21
CA GLY A 101 11.59 11.24 5.36
C GLY A 101 11.98 10.58 6.68
N VAL A 102 12.71 9.47 6.62
CA VAL A 102 13.35 8.83 7.78
C VAL A 102 14.87 8.86 7.65
N ARG A 103 15.59 9.04 8.77
CA ARG A 103 17.07 9.03 8.84
C ARG A 103 17.53 7.99 9.88
N ALA A 104 18.65 7.33 9.59
CA ALA A 104 19.02 6.03 10.16
C ALA A 104 19.17 5.98 11.69
N THR A 105 18.28 5.22 12.31
CA THR A 105 18.64 4.21 13.32
C THR A 105 18.18 2.84 12.82
N PRO A 106 18.60 1.72 13.46
CA PRO A 106 18.14 0.37 13.10
C PRO A 106 16.62 0.16 13.07
N SER A 107 15.84 1.14 13.52
CA SER A 107 14.38 1.14 13.57
C SER A 107 13.71 2.15 12.62
N GLU A 108 14.43 2.73 11.65
CA GLU A 108 13.91 3.66 10.62
C GLU A 108 13.05 4.80 11.18
N GLN A 109 13.55 5.50 12.20
CA GLN A 109 12.74 6.47 12.91
C GLN A 109 12.65 7.83 12.18
N PRO A 110 11.48 8.47 12.21
CA PRO A 110 11.34 9.88 11.88
C PRO A 110 12.22 10.76 12.80
N ALA A 111 12.78 11.85 12.27
CA ALA A 111 13.57 12.80 13.05
C ALA A 111 12.70 13.95 13.60
N GLY A 112 12.87 14.27 14.89
CA GLY A 112 12.20 15.37 15.59
C GLY A 112 11.00 14.96 16.45
N GLU A 113 10.33 15.96 17.03
CA GLU A 113 9.17 15.77 17.90
C GLU A 113 7.86 15.71 17.11
N THR A 114 6.97 14.82 17.53
CA THR A 114 5.61 14.75 16.97
C THR A 114 4.86 16.06 17.22
N PHE A 115 3.92 16.40 16.34
CA PHE A 115 3.08 17.59 16.49
C PHE A 115 1.60 17.20 16.44
N PRO A 116 0.68 18.05 16.95
CA PRO A 116 -0.75 17.76 16.92
C PRO A 116 -1.21 17.45 15.49
N ALA A 117 -1.83 16.29 15.31
CA ALA A 117 -2.42 15.95 14.01
C ALA A 117 -3.59 16.90 13.76
N GLU A 118 -3.55 17.62 12.63
CA GLU A 118 -4.65 18.48 12.24
C GLU A 118 -5.88 17.62 11.94
N ALA A 119 -6.92 17.74 12.77
CA ALA A 119 -8.20 17.10 12.51
C ALA A 119 -8.86 17.75 11.28
N THR A 120 -9.60 16.97 10.49
CA THR A 120 -10.65 17.55 9.64
C THR A 120 -11.61 16.46 9.16
N PRO A 121 -12.89 16.79 9.00
CA PRO A 121 -13.74 16.16 8.01
C PRO A 121 -13.43 16.77 6.63
N ALA A 122 -12.93 15.99 5.66
CA ALA A 122 -13.12 16.15 4.19
C ALA A 122 -12.02 15.51 3.31
N LEU A 123 -10.79 15.29 3.80
CA LEU A 123 -9.73 14.70 2.98
C LEU A 123 -9.54 13.24 3.35
N LEU A 124 -10.23 12.37 2.60
CA LEU A 124 -10.10 10.93 2.68
C LEU A 124 -9.07 10.44 1.66
N PHE A 125 -8.54 9.24 1.87
CA PHE A 125 -7.72 8.55 0.88
C PHE A 125 -8.57 7.89 -0.20
N ASP A 126 -9.44 8.67 -0.84
CA ASP A 126 -10.43 8.22 -1.84
C ASP A 126 -9.95 8.35 -3.30
N GLN A 127 -8.73 8.85 -3.49
CA GLN A 127 -8.11 9.08 -4.80
C GLN A 127 -6.59 8.89 -4.75
N PRO A 128 -5.93 8.63 -5.89
CA PRO A 128 -4.47 8.59 -5.97
C PRO A 128 -3.84 9.98 -5.77
N GLY A 129 -2.52 10.01 -5.61
CA GLY A 129 -1.73 11.23 -5.62
C GLY A 129 -1.86 12.06 -4.36
N LEU A 130 -2.16 11.46 -3.21
CA LEU A 130 -2.25 12.19 -1.96
C LEU A 130 -0.89 12.17 -1.26
N LEU A 131 -0.33 13.36 -1.01
CA LEU A 131 0.83 13.55 -0.16
C LEU A 131 0.36 13.71 1.29
N ALA A 132 0.82 12.83 2.17
CA ALA A 132 0.34 12.75 3.55
C ALA A 132 1.46 12.52 4.55
N MET A 133 1.30 13.03 5.78
CA MET A 133 2.22 12.82 6.89
C MET A 133 1.67 11.70 7.78
N THR A 134 2.46 10.67 8.07
CA THR A 134 1.98 9.50 8.84
C THR A 134 1.68 9.88 10.29
N ILE A 135 0.61 9.36 10.89
CA ILE A 135 0.26 9.56 12.30
C ILE A 135 0.78 8.39 13.13
N ALA A 136 1.40 8.68 14.27
CA ALA A 136 1.76 7.69 15.28
C ALA A 136 1.13 8.09 16.63
N LYS A 137 0.37 7.17 17.25
CA LYS A 137 -0.29 7.39 18.56
C LYS A 137 -1.10 8.70 18.65
N GLY A 138 -1.82 9.05 17.58
CA GLY A 138 -2.68 10.24 17.52
C GLY A 138 -1.94 11.57 17.26
N SER A 139 -0.62 11.54 17.05
CA SER A 139 0.16 12.72 16.66
C SER A 139 0.75 12.55 15.26
N ALA A 140 0.82 13.63 14.48
CA ALA A 140 1.47 13.58 13.19
C ALA A 140 2.98 13.34 13.40
N GLY A 141 3.52 12.43 12.61
CA GLY A 141 4.92 12.05 12.60
C GLY A 141 5.79 13.24 12.21
N PRO A 142 7.00 13.37 12.76
CA PRO A 142 7.76 14.62 12.72
C PRO A 142 8.38 14.94 11.35
N SER A 143 8.45 13.97 10.44
CA SER A 143 9.14 14.07 9.14
C SER A 143 8.75 13.00 8.11
N ARG A 144 8.22 11.84 8.49
CA ARG A 144 7.86 10.78 7.54
C ARG A 144 6.61 11.16 6.73
N PHE A 145 6.72 11.11 5.41
CA PHE A 145 5.61 11.33 4.48
C PHE A 145 5.36 10.11 3.60
N LEU A 146 4.15 10.04 3.05
CA LEU A 146 3.61 9.04 2.12
C LEU A 146 3.06 9.77 0.88
N ILE A 147 3.28 9.21 -0.31
CA ILE A 147 2.57 9.60 -1.53
C ILE A 147 1.83 8.38 -2.05
N THR A 148 0.51 8.51 -2.26
CA THR A 148 -0.31 7.39 -2.75
C THR A 148 -0.36 7.29 -4.27
N ASP A 149 -0.41 6.06 -4.79
CA ASP A 149 -0.62 5.76 -6.21
C ASP A 149 -2.06 5.31 -6.54
N HIS A 150 -2.88 5.07 -5.52
CA HIS A 150 -4.30 4.68 -5.64
C HIS A 150 -5.10 5.18 -4.44
N ALA A 151 -6.43 5.10 -4.54
CA ALA A 151 -7.32 5.28 -3.39
C ALA A 151 -7.07 4.16 -2.37
N ASN A 152 -6.81 4.54 -1.12
CA ASN A 152 -6.56 3.58 -0.04
C ASN A 152 -7.15 4.08 1.28
N ARG A 153 -8.42 3.75 1.50
CA ARG A 153 -9.15 4.12 2.73
C ARG A 153 -8.67 3.42 3.99
N GLU A 154 -7.83 2.38 3.90
CA GLU A 154 -7.20 1.76 5.08
C GLU A 154 -6.23 2.73 5.78
N VAL A 155 -5.78 3.78 5.09
CA VAL A 155 -4.91 4.84 5.64
C VAL A 155 -5.72 5.97 6.31
N ASP A 156 -7.06 6.00 6.15
CA ASP A 156 -7.93 7.00 6.78
C ASP A 156 -7.73 6.97 8.31
N GLY A 157 -7.46 8.12 8.92
CA GLY A 157 -7.18 8.23 10.37
C GLY A 157 -5.75 7.84 10.79
N HIS A 158 -4.94 7.32 9.88
CA HIS A 158 -3.54 6.94 10.11
C HIS A 158 -2.52 7.89 9.45
N ALA A 159 -2.99 8.89 8.68
CA ALA A 159 -2.15 9.93 8.11
C ALA A 159 -2.94 11.23 7.88
N VAL A 160 -2.22 12.36 7.84
CA VAL A 160 -2.78 13.69 7.53
C VAL A 160 -2.43 14.04 6.08
N VAL A 161 -3.42 14.05 5.18
CA VAL A 161 -3.25 14.52 3.79
C VAL A 161 -2.97 16.02 3.80
N PHE A 162 -1.84 16.43 3.22
CA PHE A 162 -1.38 17.83 3.15
C PHE A 162 -0.89 18.27 1.77
N GLY A 163 -1.03 17.42 0.75
CA GLY A 163 -0.74 17.79 -0.63
C GLY A 163 -1.44 16.90 -1.65
N ARG A 164 -1.47 17.39 -2.89
CA ARG A 164 -2.00 16.67 -4.06
C ARG A 164 -0.96 16.65 -5.17
N CYS A 165 -0.62 15.47 -5.64
CA CYS A 165 0.41 15.23 -6.63
C CYS A 165 -0.18 15.07 -8.03
N ASP A 166 0.59 15.45 -9.04
CA ASP A 166 0.18 15.33 -10.43
C ASP A 166 0.16 13.86 -10.92
N GLU A 167 -0.46 13.61 -12.08
CA GLU A 167 -0.55 12.26 -12.61
C GLU A 167 0.82 11.64 -12.95
N ALA A 168 1.80 12.47 -13.32
CA ALA A 168 3.15 11.99 -13.62
C ALA A 168 3.79 11.42 -12.35
N THR A 169 3.59 12.08 -11.22
CA THR A 169 3.96 11.60 -9.89
C THR A 169 3.26 10.29 -9.56
N VAL A 170 1.95 10.19 -9.76
CA VAL A 170 1.19 8.95 -9.51
C VAL A 170 1.78 7.78 -10.29
N ARG A 171 2.08 7.96 -11.58
CA ARG A 171 2.71 6.91 -12.42
C ARG A 171 4.11 6.53 -11.94
N LEU A 172 4.91 7.51 -11.53
CA LEU A 172 6.25 7.27 -10.98
C LEU A 172 6.17 6.50 -9.65
N VAL A 173 5.27 6.91 -8.75
CA VAL A 173 5.05 6.24 -7.46
C VAL A 173 4.61 4.80 -7.67
N ALA A 174 3.66 4.53 -8.58
CA ALA A 174 3.26 3.18 -8.93
C ALA A 174 4.46 2.35 -9.45
N THR A 175 5.30 2.95 -10.29
CA THR A 175 6.50 2.30 -10.82
C THR A 175 7.47 1.93 -9.69
N ILE A 176 7.78 2.85 -8.79
CA ILE A 176 8.70 2.63 -7.67
C ILE A 176 8.15 1.57 -6.71
N ARG A 177 6.85 1.62 -6.43
CA ARG A 177 6.17 0.69 -5.53
C ARG A 177 6.33 -0.77 -5.97
N HIS A 178 6.30 -1.03 -7.28
CA HIS A 178 6.37 -2.38 -7.85
C HIS A 178 7.80 -2.89 -8.09
N ILE A 179 8.83 -2.17 -7.63
CA ILE A 179 10.21 -2.63 -7.76
C ILE A 179 10.45 -3.71 -6.70
N LEU A 180 10.77 -4.93 -7.18
CA LEU A 180 11.08 -6.11 -6.36
C LEU A 180 11.98 -5.74 -5.18
N GLN A 181 11.46 -5.99 -3.98
CA GLN A 181 12.14 -5.72 -2.73
C GLN A 181 13.06 -6.89 -2.37
N SER A 182 14.21 -6.60 -1.77
CA SER A 182 15.03 -7.60 -1.09
C SER A 182 14.29 -8.19 0.12
N THR A 183 14.88 -9.23 0.72
CA THR A 183 14.36 -9.96 1.89
C THR A 183 13.99 -9.10 3.11
N ASP A 184 14.42 -7.84 3.14
CA ASP A 184 14.15 -6.83 4.16
C ASP A 184 13.10 -5.77 3.73
N ASN A 185 12.33 -6.03 2.66
CA ASN A 185 11.28 -5.12 2.18
C ASN A 185 11.83 -3.78 1.63
N HIS A 186 13.08 -3.77 1.14
CA HIS A 186 13.72 -2.59 0.54
C HIS A 186 14.10 -2.78 -0.93
N PRO A 187 14.12 -1.71 -1.75
CA PRO A 187 14.64 -1.80 -3.11
C PRO A 187 16.11 -2.23 -3.13
N THR A 188 16.44 -3.22 -3.98
CA THR A 188 17.82 -3.71 -4.19
C THR A 188 18.78 -2.59 -4.62
N THR A 189 18.28 -1.62 -5.38
CA THR A 189 18.93 -0.33 -5.61
C THR A 189 18.21 0.74 -4.79
N PRO A 190 18.85 1.37 -3.79
CA PRO A 190 18.20 2.38 -2.96
C PRO A 190 17.70 3.56 -3.79
N PHE A 191 16.41 3.89 -3.66
CA PHE A 191 15.88 5.18 -4.10
C PHE A 191 16.08 6.22 -3.01
N ALA A 192 16.41 7.43 -3.40
CA ALA A 192 16.61 8.53 -2.46
C ALA A 192 16.03 9.82 -3.00
N VAL A 193 15.66 10.69 -2.08
CA VAL A 193 15.37 12.09 -2.38
C VAL A 193 16.69 12.80 -2.66
N ASN A 194 16.83 13.35 -3.87
CA ASN A 194 17.94 14.22 -4.22
C ASN A 194 17.77 15.57 -3.53
N HIS A 195 16.60 16.19 -3.73
CA HIS A 195 16.26 17.48 -3.13
C HIS A 195 14.74 17.72 -3.17
N ILE A 196 14.22 18.49 -2.20
CA ILE A 196 12.85 19.02 -2.24
C ILE A 196 12.87 20.53 -2.33
N ALA A 197 12.51 21.07 -3.49
CA ALA A 197 12.34 22.50 -3.70
C ALA A 197 10.89 22.91 -3.43
N ILE A 198 10.70 23.97 -2.65
CA ILE A 198 9.39 24.60 -2.42
C ILE A 198 9.25 25.79 -3.36
N VAL A 199 8.34 25.68 -4.32
CA VAL A 199 8.17 26.60 -5.45
C VAL A 199 6.90 27.42 -5.23
N PRO A 200 6.98 28.76 -5.14
CA PRO A 200 5.79 29.60 -5.03
C PRO A 200 4.86 29.41 -6.23
N ALA A 201 3.54 29.49 -6.01
CA ALA A 201 2.61 29.30 -7.13
C ALA A 201 2.83 30.36 -8.22
N GLY A 202 2.66 29.94 -9.48
CA GLY A 202 2.89 30.78 -10.65
C GLY A 202 4.37 30.99 -11.01
N THR A 203 5.31 30.42 -10.25
CA THR A 203 6.73 30.44 -10.62
C THR A 203 7.12 29.18 -11.42
N PRO A 204 8.04 29.28 -12.41
CA PRO A 204 8.51 28.13 -13.15
C PRO A 204 9.18 27.10 -12.24
N LEU A 205 9.01 25.81 -12.54
CA LEU A 205 9.69 24.74 -11.82
C LEU A 205 11.22 24.87 -11.99
N PRO A 206 12.00 24.64 -10.93
CA PRO A 206 13.46 24.68 -11.01
C PRO A 206 14.01 23.55 -11.90
N PRO A 207 15.24 23.68 -12.43
CA PRO A 207 15.91 22.58 -13.09
C PRO A 207 16.02 21.35 -12.16
N PRO A 208 16.11 20.12 -12.70
CA PRO A 208 16.35 18.91 -11.90
C PRO A 208 17.54 19.06 -10.97
N ALA A 209 17.33 18.76 -9.68
CA ALA A 209 18.41 18.75 -8.71
C ALA A 209 19.46 17.70 -9.09
N PRO A 210 20.76 17.98 -8.85
CA PRO A 210 21.82 16.99 -9.01
C PRO A 210 21.52 15.73 -8.19
N GLN A 211 21.91 14.57 -8.70
CA GLN A 211 21.80 13.33 -7.95
C GLN A 211 22.65 13.41 -6.67
N VAL A 212 22.07 13.02 -5.54
CA VAL A 212 22.85 12.90 -4.29
C VAL A 212 23.93 11.83 -4.48
N ALA A 213 25.11 12.08 -3.93
CA ALA A 213 26.22 11.15 -4.06
C ALA A 213 25.85 9.80 -3.42
N ALA A 214 26.18 8.69 -4.07
CA ALA A 214 25.77 7.35 -3.60
C ALA A 214 26.26 7.03 -2.18
N ASN A 215 27.38 7.62 -1.74
CA ASN A 215 27.93 7.49 -0.38
C ASN A 215 27.19 8.36 0.68
N THR A 216 26.33 9.29 0.24
CA THR A 216 25.45 10.10 1.10
C THR A 216 24.04 9.53 1.18
N ILE A 217 23.65 8.69 0.21
CA ILE A 217 22.50 7.80 0.35
C ILE A 217 22.85 6.83 1.47
N LEU A 218 22.02 6.80 2.51
CA LEU A 218 22.20 5.85 3.59
C LEU A 218 22.35 4.45 2.98
N PRO A 219 23.46 3.72 3.26
CA PRO A 219 23.58 2.37 2.78
C PRO A 219 22.36 1.60 3.23
N ALA A 220 21.82 0.74 2.37
CA ALA A 220 20.94 -0.31 2.85
C ALA A 220 21.65 -0.91 4.07
N GLN A 221 20.96 -1.00 5.22
CA GLN A 221 21.56 -1.63 6.39
C GLN A 221 22.18 -2.91 5.87
N PRO A 222 23.50 -3.14 6.04
CA PRO A 222 24.01 -4.45 5.78
C PRO A 222 23.18 -5.32 6.69
N ILE A 223 22.27 -6.10 6.08
CA ILE A 223 21.75 -7.24 6.78
C ILE A 223 23.06 -7.91 7.15
N THR A 224 23.35 -7.95 8.44
CA THR A 224 24.06 -9.11 8.92
C THR A 224 23.03 -10.19 8.62
N ALA A 225 23.04 -10.66 7.37
CA ALA A 225 22.69 -12.02 7.09
C ALA A 225 23.70 -12.73 7.97
N LEU A 226 23.33 -12.94 9.25
CA LEU A 226 23.33 -14.28 9.76
C LEU A 226 22.88 -15.06 8.56
N ALA A 227 23.84 -15.68 7.87
CA ALA A 227 23.58 -16.55 6.77
C ALA A 227 22.59 -17.53 7.36
N ALA A 228 21.31 -17.24 7.19
CA ALA A 228 20.26 -18.06 7.71
C ALA A 228 20.57 -19.36 7.00
N PRO A 229 20.88 -20.45 7.73
CA PRO A 229 21.13 -21.72 7.07
C PRO A 229 19.98 -21.89 6.08
N SER A 230 20.32 -22.15 4.82
CA SER A 230 19.33 -22.30 3.75
C SER A 230 18.20 -23.12 4.32
N GLY A 231 17.01 -22.52 4.45
CA GLY A 231 15.86 -23.17 5.03
C GLY A 231 15.63 -24.54 4.37
N PRO A 232 14.87 -25.43 5.02
CA PRO A 232 14.59 -26.72 4.42
C PRO A 232 14.04 -26.52 3.00
N GLU A 233 14.49 -27.37 2.06
CA GLU A 233 13.92 -27.44 0.72
C GLU A 233 12.76 -28.43 0.71
N PRO A 234 11.67 -28.15 -0.03
CA PRO A 234 10.48 -28.98 0.00
C PRO A 234 10.76 -30.31 -0.69
N THR A 235 10.51 -31.42 0.00
CA THR A 235 10.74 -32.78 -0.52
C THR A 235 9.45 -33.52 -0.84
N GLY A 236 8.30 -32.96 -0.48
CA GLY A 236 6.99 -33.55 -0.73
C GLY A 236 6.56 -33.48 -2.19
N PRO A 237 5.32 -33.93 -2.48
CA PRO A 237 4.73 -33.83 -3.80
C PRO A 237 4.51 -32.37 -4.20
N THR A 238 4.29 -32.15 -5.49
CA THR A 238 3.98 -30.85 -6.07
C THR A 238 2.48 -30.69 -6.24
N ALA A 239 1.90 -29.68 -5.61
CA ALA A 239 0.54 -29.25 -5.85
C ALA A 239 0.50 -28.28 -7.05
N ILE A 240 -0.41 -28.52 -7.97
CA ILE A 240 -0.59 -27.74 -9.20
C ILE A 240 -2.01 -27.21 -9.21
N LEU A 241 -2.15 -25.92 -8.94
CA LEU A 241 -3.42 -25.21 -9.04
C LEU A 241 -3.58 -24.69 -10.47
N GLU A 242 -4.59 -25.19 -11.16
CA GLU A 242 -4.97 -24.71 -12.49
C GLU A 242 -5.95 -23.54 -12.34
N THR A 243 -5.46 -22.32 -12.45
CA THR A 243 -6.31 -21.12 -12.31
C THR A 243 -6.77 -20.60 -13.68
N SER A 244 -7.78 -19.73 -13.68
CA SER A 244 -8.26 -19.05 -14.89
C SER A 244 -7.22 -18.17 -15.59
N ILE A 245 -6.11 -17.83 -14.93
CA ILE A 245 -5.05 -16.94 -15.45
C ILE A 245 -3.68 -17.61 -15.58
N GLY A 246 -3.58 -18.91 -15.27
CA GLY A 246 -2.33 -19.66 -15.37
C GLY A 246 -2.20 -20.77 -14.34
N ARG A 247 -1.19 -21.61 -14.55
CA ARG A 247 -0.84 -22.69 -13.63
C ARG A 247 0.07 -22.18 -12.52
N ILE A 248 -0.21 -22.59 -11.29
CA ILE A 248 0.61 -22.32 -10.11
C ILE A 248 1.05 -23.67 -9.54
N SER A 249 2.36 -23.92 -9.52
CA SER A 249 3.00 -25.15 -9.10
C SER A 249 3.84 -24.92 -7.85
N CYS A 250 3.50 -25.62 -6.76
CA CYS A 250 4.16 -25.47 -5.47
C CYS A 250 4.52 -26.82 -4.87
N ARG A 251 5.81 -27.00 -4.56
CA ARG A 251 6.33 -28.21 -3.93
C ARG A 251 6.13 -28.15 -2.41
N LEU A 252 5.61 -29.22 -1.82
CA LEU A 252 5.13 -29.22 -0.43
C LEU A 252 6.22 -29.58 0.60
N PHE A 253 6.12 -28.96 1.77
CA PHE A 253 6.95 -29.17 2.96
C PHE A 253 6.36 -30.25 3.87
N THR A 254 6.19 -31.47 3.35
CA THR A 254 5.49 -32.55 4.08
C THR A 254 6.19 -33.02 5.35
N ARG A 255 7.50 -32.78 5.49
CA ARG A 255 8.25 -33.13 6.71
C ARG A 255 8.16 -32.03 7.75
N GLU A 256 8.17 -30.78 7.31
CA GLU A 256 8.23 -29.60 8.17
C GLU A 256 6.84 -29.15 8.64
N SER A 257 5.79 -29.44 7.86
CA SER A 257 4.39 -29.14 8.20
C SER A 257 3.47 -30.32 7.86
N PRO A 258 3.64 -31.49 8.52
CA PRO A 258 2.93 -32.71 8.18
C PRO A 258 1.41 -32.64 8.41
N ILE A 259 0.92 -31.98 9.48
CA ILE A 259 -0.52 -31.86 9.73
C ILE A 259 -1.15 -30.90 8.71
N ALA A 260 -0.50 -29.77 8.44
CA ALA A 260 -1.01 -28.78 7.51
C ALA A 260 -1.00 -29.32 6.06
N THR A 261 0.09 -29.95 5.63
CA THR A 261 0.18 -30.55 4.28
C THR A 261 -0.79 -31.72 4.12
N SER A 262 -0.92 -32.63 5.09
CA SER A 262 -1.89 -33.73 5.01
C SER A 262 -3.34 -33.22 5.01
N THR A 263 -3.64 -32.17 5.76
CA THR A 263 -4.95 -31.50 5.74
C THR A 263 -5.24 -30.90 4.38
N PHE A 264 -4.29 -30.14 3.81
CA PHE A 264 -4.42 -29.57 2.46
C PHE A 264 -4.65 -30.66 1.41
N LEU A 265 -3.83 -31.72 1.43
CA LEU A 265 -3.95 -32.83 0.50
C LEU A 265 -5.30 -33.55 0.63
N GLY A 266 -5.76 -33.78 1.86
CA GLY A 266 -7.06 -34.40 2.12
C GLY A 266 -8.25 -33.56 1.65
N LEU A 267 -8.14 -32.23 1.70
CA LEU A 267 -9.14 -31.32 1.13
C LEU A 267 -9.08 -31.30 -0.40
N VAL A 268 -7.88 -31.36 -0.98
CA VAL A 268 -7.68 -31.40 -2.44
C VAL A 268 -8.22 -32.68 -3.06
N ASP A 269 -7.96 -33.84 -2.46
CA ASP A 269 -8.41 -35.13 -2.98
C ASP A 269 -9.84 -35.50 -2.55
N GLY A 270 -10.42 -34.76 -1.60
CA GLY A 270 -11.75 -34.97 -1.04
C GLY A 270 -11.84 -36.13 -0.03
N THR A 271 -10.71 -36.65 0.43
CA THR A 271 -10.67 -37.69 1.47
C THR A 271 -10.91 -37.14 2.87
N LYS A 272 -10.75 -35.83 3.06
CA LYS A 272 -11.04 -35.14 4.31
C LYS A 272 -12.46 -34.57 4.29
N ASP A 273 -13.30 -35.11 5.17
CA ASP A 273 -14.63 -34.56 5.42
C ASP A 273 -14.55 -33.12 5.96
N TRP A 274 -15.52 -32.31 5.57
CA TRP A 274 -15.69 -30.95 6.05
C TRP A 274 -17.17 -30.61 6.18
N THR A 275 -17.51 -29.70 7.08
CA THR A 275 -18.87 -29.23 7.30
C THR A 275 -19.08 -27.93 6.53
N ASP A 276 -20.12 -27.88 5.71
CA ASP A 276 -20.51 -26.64 5.06
C ASP A 276 -20.91 -25.61 6.12
N PRO A 277 -20.23 -24.45 6.20
CA PRO A 277 -20.49 -23.45 7.24
C PRO A 277 -21.86 -22.78 7.09
N THR A 278 -22.47 -22.85 5.91
CA THR A 278 -23.79 -22.27 5.61
C THR A 278 -24.91 -23.29 5.86
N THR A 279 -24.77 -24.50 5.33
CA THR A 279 -25.82 -25.52 5.40
C THR A 279 -25.70 -26.45 6.61
N HIS A 280 -24.53 -26.45 7.28
CA HIS A 280 -24.16 -27.36 8.36
C HIS A 280 -24.18 -28.84 7.99
N VAL A 281 -24.19 -29.15 6.70
CA VAL A 281 -24.12 -30.53 6.17
C VAL A 281 -22.65 -30.93 6.04
N VAL A 282 -22.33 -32.14 6.51
CA VAL A 282 -21.01 -32.74 6.29
C VAL A 282 -20.90 -33.19 4.84
N GLN A 283 -19.86 -32.73 4.18
CA GLN A 283 -19.50 -33.07 2.82
C GLN A 283 -18.46 -34.18 2.82
N HIS A 284 -18.71 -35.21 2.02
CA HIS A 284 -17.88 -36.39 1.87
C HIS A 284 -17.40 -36.49 0.42
N HIS A 285 -16.17 -36.98 0.21
CA HIS A 285 -15.63 -37.22 -1.13
C HIS A 285 -15.68 -35.99 -2.06
N HIS A 286 -15.62 -34.80 -1.47
CA HIS A 286 -15.73 -33.54 -2.18
C HIS A 286 -14.39 -32.81 -2.20
N ARG A 287 -13.91 -32.50 -3.40
CA ARG A 287 -12.66 -31.76 -3.61
C ARG A 287 -12.89 -30.29 -3.29
N PHE A 288 -12.34 -29.84 -2.17
CA PHE A 288 -12.74 -28.58 -1.54
C PHE A 288 -12.39 -27.35 -2.38
N TYR A 289 -11.15 -27.24 -2.87
CA TYR A 289 -10.65 -26.04 -3.55
C TYR A 289 -11.08 -25.90 -5.02
N ASP A 290 -11.67 -26.94 -5.61
CA ASP A 290 -12.07 -26.93 -7.00
C ASP A 290 -13.26 -25.98 -7.22
N GLY A 291 -13.12 -25.06 -8.17
CA GLY A 291 -14.13 -24.04 -8.47
C GLY A 291 -14.11 -22.81 -7.55
N MET A 292 -13.23 -22.77 -6.55
CA MET A 292 -13.13 -21.62 -5.64
C MET A 292 -12.52 -20.40 -6.33
N ALA A 293 -13.03 -19.23 -5.98
CA ALA A 293 -12.45 -17.95 -6.40
C ALA A 293 -11.29 -17.55 -5.48
N ILE A 294 -10.50 -16.59 -5.93
CA ILE A 294 -9.57 -15.85 -5.08
C ILE A 294 -10.37 -14.86 -4.23
N ASP A 295 -10.21 -14.94 -2.92
CA ASP A 295 -10.98 -14.17 -1.93
C ASP A 295 -10.42 -12.76 -1.76
N ARG A 296 -9.10 -12.63 -1.77
CA ARG A 296 -8.41 -11.36 -1.55
C ARG A 296 -7.07 -11.30 -2.27
N VAL A 297 -6.77 -10.14 -2.84
CA VAL A 297 -5.47 -9.83 -3.44
C VAL A 297 -4.96 -8.54 -2.84
N LEU A 298 -3.97 -8.63 -1.95
CA LEU A 298 -3.23 -7.50 -1.41
C LEU A 298 -1.89 -7.42 -2.16
N PRO A 299 -1.74 -6.49 -3.12
CA PRO A 299 -0.47 -6.34 -3.82
C PRO A 299 0.66 -6.13 -2.83
N ASP A 300 1.81 -6.67 -3.19
CA ASP A 300 3.04 -6.58 -2.40
C ASP A 300 2.98 -7.32 -1.05
N PHE A 301 1.90 -8.06 -0.77
CA PHE A 301 1.73 -8.81 0.46
C PHE A 301 1.34 -10.26 0.17
N TYR A 302 0.06 -10.56 -0.06
CA TYR A 302 -0.40 -11.91 -0.35
C TYR A 302 -1.65 -11.99 -1.23
N ILE A 303 -1.88 -13.19 -1.77
CA ILE A 303 -3.11 -13.59 -2.45
C ILE A 303 -3.76 -14.71 -1.65
N GLN A 304 -4.99 -14.53 -1.21
CA GLN A 304 -5.71 -15.45 -0.34
C GLN A 304 -6.88 -16.13 -1.06
N PHE A 305 -7.12 -17.39 -0.72
CA PHE A 305 -8.23 -18.20 -1.20
C PHE A 305 -8.63 -19.24 -0.13
N GLY A 306 -9.76 -19.90 -0.32
CA GLY A 306 -10.18 -21.03 0.51
C GLY A 306 -11.31 -20.74 1.48
N ASP A 307 -11.89 -19.53 1.45
CA ASP A 307 -13.14 -19.23 2.15
C ASP A 307 -14.34 -19.55 1.24
N ILE A 308 -15.08 -20.62 1.55
CA ILE A 308 -16.25 -21.03 0.77
C ILE A 308 -17.46 -20.09 0.93
N THR A 309 -17.47 -19.27 1.98
CA THR A 309 -18.56 -18.32 2.26
C THR A 309 -18.38 -16.99 1.54
N GLY A 310 -17.16 -16.70 1.09
CA GLY A 310 -16.77 -15.37 0.58
C GLY A 310 -16.67 -14.31 1.68
N ASP A 311 -16.63 -14.72 2.95
CA ASP A 311 -16.27 -13.83 4.06
C ASP A 311 -14.77 -13.56 4.01
N ILE A 312 -14.35 -12.32 4.24
CA ILE A 312 -12.94 -11.92 4.28
C ILE A 312 -12.46 -11.71 5.71
N SER A 313 -13.27 -12.06 6.72
CA SER A 313 -12.96 -11.90 8.13
C SER A 313 -11.92 -12.90 8.66
N GLY A 314 -11.64 -13.97 7.90
CA GLY A 314 -10.70 -15.03 8.28
C GLY A 314 -11.23 -15.96 9.38
N LYS A 315 -12.55 -16.13 9.44
CA LYS A 315 -13.26 -16.85 10.51
C LYS A 315 -14.09 -18.03 10.00
N VAL A 316 -13.86 -18.45 8.75
CA VAL A 316 -14.54 -19.63 8.21
C VAL A 316 -14.22 -20.84 9.07
N ASP A 317 -15.25 -21.61 9.37
CA ASP A 317 -15.12 -22.83 10.15
C ASP A 317 -15.83 -23.97 9.42
N ILE A 318 -15.03 -24.75 8.69
CA ILE A 318 -15.53 -25.95 8.00
C ILE A 318 -15.58 -27.20 8.90
N GLY A 319 -15.69 -27.03 10.22
CA GLY A 319 -15.94 -28.12 11.17
C GLY A 319 -14.69 -28.73 11.79
N PHE A 320 -13.52 -28.12 11.63
CA PHE A 320 -12.29 -28.54 12.33
C PHE A 320 -11.28 -27.38 12.44
N ARG A 321 -10.32 -27.50 13.36
CA ARG A 321 -9.14 -26.62 13.43
C ARG A 321 -7.90 -27.43 13.73
N PHE A 322 -6.73 -26.92 13.35
CA PHE A 322 -5.47 -27.56 13.68
C PHE A 322 -4.38 -26.56 14.08
N ARG A 323 -3.41 -27.06 14.85
CA ARG A 323 -2.31 -26.28 15.41
C ARG A 323 -1.37 -25.73 14.34
N ASN A 324 -0.68 -24.64 14.67
CA ASN A 324 0.43 -24.14 13.88
C ASN A 324 1.58 -25.16 13.86
N GLU A 325 2.26 -25.23 12.72
CA GLU A 325 3.49 -26.00 12.55
C GLU A 325 4.58 -25.05 12.06
N THR A 326 5.74 -25.10 12.73
CA THR A 326 6.90 -24.26 12.40
C THR A 326 8.14 -25.13 12.33
N ALA A 327 9.07 -24.78 11.45
CA ALA A 327 10.34 -25.48 11.32
C ALA A 327 11.51 -24.48 11.31
N PRO A 328 12.65 -24.83 11.94
CA PRO A 328 13.82 -23.95 11.92
C PRO A 328 14.24 -23.59 10.48
N GLY A 329 14.41 -22.30 10.22
CA GLY A 329 14.82 -21.79 8.90
C GLY A 329 13.71 -21.80 7.83
N LEU A 330 12.52 -22.33 8.11
CA LEU A 330 11.36 -22.20 7.22
C LEU A 330 10.56 -20.95 7.60
N THR A 331 10.84 -19.87 6.88
CA THR A 331 10.27 -18.53 7.12
C THR A 331 9.69 -17.94 5.82
N PHE A 332 8.97 -16.82 5.95
CA PHE A 332 8.51 -16.00 4.83
C PHE A 332 9.65 -15.13 4.30
N ASP A 333 10.76 -15.74 3.91
CA ASP A 333 11.97 -15.07 3.42
C ASP A 333 11.95 -14.75 1.92
N ARG A 334 10.96 -15.26 1.18
CA ARG A 334 10.88 -15.14 -0.29
C ARG A 334 9.44 -15.23 -0.81
N PRO A 335 9.17 -14.71 -2.03
CA PRO A 335 7.89 -14.92 -2.72
C PRO A 335 7.58 -16.40 -2.98
N GLY A 336 6.30 -16.71 -3.15
CA GLY A 336 5.83 -18.04 -3.51
C GLY A 336 5.72 -19.02 -2.34
N ARG A 337 5.86 -18.58 -1.09
CA ARG A 337 5.45 -19.41 0.06
C ARG A 337 3.93 -19.61 0.01
N LEU A 338 3.49 -20.86 0.02
CA LEU A 338 2.10 -21.24 0.22
C LEU A 338 1.92 -21.59 1.70
N ALA A 339 0.97 -20.93 2.37
CA ALA A 339 0.75 -21.10 3.81
C ALA A 339 -0.74 -21.06 4.15
N PHE A 340 -1.12 -21.66 5.28
CA PHE A 340 -2.48 -21.53 5.82
C PHE A 340 -2.69 -20.15 6.44
N GLY A 341 -3.85 -19.54 6.18
CA GLY A 341 -4.38 -18.44 6.97
C GLY A 341 -4.98 -18.94 8.28
N ASN A 342 -5.08 -18.04 9.27
CA ASN A 342 -5.76 -18.32 10.53
C ASN A 342 -6.27 -17.02 11.19
N GLY A 343 -7.25 -17.16 12.09
CA GLY A 343 -7.79 -16.07 12.90
C GLY A 343 -7.03 -15.86 14.22
N GLY A 344 -5.81 -16.36 14.33
CA GLY A 344 -5.00 -16.42 15.54
C GLY A 344 -4.27 -17.77 15.67
N PRO A 345 -3.29 -17.88 16.60
CA PRO A 345 -2.50 -19.09 16.76
C PRO A 345 -3.35 -20.35 16.92
N ASP A 346 -2.97 -21.41 16.23
CA ASP A 346 -3.59 -22.74 16.30
C ASP A 346 -5.07 -22.80 15.84
N THR A 347 -5.49 -21.85 15.01
CA THR A 347 -6.86 -21.82 14.45
C THR A 347 -6.91 -22.08 12.94
N ASN A 348 -5.90 -22.78 12.39
CA ASN A 348 -5.86 -23.10 10.96
C ASN A 348 -7.05 -23.97 10.56
N ASN A 349 -7.61 -23.68 9.38
CA ASN A 349 -8.82 -24.34 8.87
C ASN A 349 -8.65 -24.68 7.38
N SER A 350 -9.11 -23.82 6.48
CA SER A 350 -9.15 -24.07 5.03
C SER A 350 -8.56 -22.97 4.18
N GLU A 351 -8.53 -21.74 4.71
CA GLU A 351 -7.95 -20.59 4.03
C GLU A 351 -6.43 -20.75 3.85
N LEU A 352 -5.97 -20.39 2.67
CA LEU A 352 -4.58 -20.41 2.25
C LEU A 352 -4.21 -19.08 1.62
N PHE A 353 -2.93 -18.76 1.65
CA PHE A 353 -2.41 -17.63 0.91
C PHE A 353 -1.05 -17.91 0.28
N PHE A 354 -0.79 -17.19 -0.81
CA PHE A 354 0.51 -17.11 -1.45
C PHE A 354 1.21 -15.82 -1.03
N ALA A 355 2.42 -15.94 -0.51
CA ALA A 355 3.32 -14.81 -0.30
C ALA A 355 3.74 -14.19 -1.64
N LEU A 356 3.54 -12.88 -1.80
CA LEU A 356 4.04 -12.13 -2.96
C LEU A 356 5.43 -11.56 -2.72
N ASN A 357 5.80 -11.36 -1.46
CA ASN A 357 7.08 -10.80 -1.03
C ASN A 357 7.61 -11.54 0.22
N PRO A 358 8.86 -11.30 0.61
CA PRO A 358 9.34 -11.61 1.96
C PRO A 358 8.46 -10.92 3.02
N MET A 359 7.96 -11.67 3.99
CA MET A 359 7.00 -11.22 5.01
C MET A 359 7.36 -11.76 6.40
N HIS A 360 8.57 -11.47 6.88
CA HIS A 360 9.06 -11.96 8.19
C HIS A 360 8.16 -11.61 9.39
N VAL A 361 7.29 -10.60 9.26
CA VAL A 361 6.26 -10.29 10.27
C VAL A 361 5.28 -11.44 10.52
N LEU A 362 5.14 -12.37 9.57
CA LEU A 362 4.28 -13.54 9.66
C LEU A 362 5.01 -14.79 10.16
N ASP A 363 6.34 -14.72 10.36
CA ASP A 363 7.15 -15.86 10.77
C ASP A 363 6.65 -16.46 12.09
N GLY A 364 6.50 -17.78 12.10
CA GLY A 364 6.02 -18.54 13.26
C GLY A 364 4.51 -18.44 13.54
N GLY A 365 3.80 -17.52 12.89
CA GLY A 365 2.35 -17.31 13.07
C GLY A 365 1.48 -18.19 12.17
N TYR A 366 2.02 -18.69 11.05
CA TYR A 366 1.28 -19.39 10.00
C TYR A 366 2.06 -20.61 9.48
N PRO A 367 1.41 -21.78 9.31
CA PRO A 367 2.06 -22.97 8.73
C PRO A 367 2.42 -22.76 7.26
N ILE A 368 3.71 -22.77 6.94
CA ILE A 368 4.20 -22.77 5.56
C ILE A 368 4.16 -24.21 5.03
N ILE A 369 3.33 -24.46 4.02
CA ILE A 369 3.10 -25.80 3.49
C ILE A 369 3.77 -26.06 2.13
N GLY A 370 4.19 -25.02 1.41
CA GLY A 370 4.87 -25.21 0.14
C GLY A 370 5.66 -24.01 -0.36
N GLN A 371 6.47 -24.27 -1.40
CA GLN A 371 7.18 -23.25 -2.17
C GLN A 371 6.82 -23.38 -3.64
N CYS A 372 6.32 -22.30 -4.22
CA CYS A 372 6.00 -22.20 -5.63
C CYS A 372 7.24 -21.92 -6.49
N ASP A 373 7.27 -22.46 -7.70
CA ASP A 373 8.36 -22.23 -8.63
C ASP A 373 8.34 -20.80 -9.21
N ALA A 374 9.45 -20.40 -9.86
CA ALA A 374 9.59 -19.04 -10.40
C ALA A 374 8.53 -18.68 -11.46
N ALA A 375 8.11 -19.65 -12.27
CA ALA A 375 7.06 -19.42 -13.28
C ALA A 375 5.70 -19.15 -12.62
N SER A 376 5.43 -19.82 -11.51
CA SER A 376 4.23 -19.67 -10.71
C SER A 376 4.23 -18.35 -9.94
N VAL A 377 5.38 -17.93 -9.41
CA VAL A 377 5.55 -16.59 -8.84
C VAL A 377 5.21 -15.51 -9.87
N ALA A 378 5.66 -15.64 -11.12
CA ALA A 378 5.29 -14.70 -12.17
C ALA A 378 3.77 -14.71 -12.50
N VAL A 379 3.06 -15.82 -12.31
CA VAL A 379 1.59 -15.87 -12.43
C VAL A 379 0.93 -15.13 -11.28
N LEU A 380 1.40 -15.35 -10.05
CA LEU A 380 0.93 -14.66 -8.85
C LEU A 380 1.15 -13.14 -8.95
N GLU A 381 2.32 -12.71 -9.43
CA GLU A 381 2.59 -11.30 -9.72
C GLU A 381 1.58 -10.74 -10.71
N ARG A 382 1.31 -11.41 -11.84
CA ARG A 382 0.28 -10.94 -12.79
C ARG A 382 -1.10 -10.86 -12.15
N MET A 383 -1.46 -11.81 -11.28
CA MET A 383 -2.72 -11.78 -10.52
C MET A 383 -2.81 -10.54 -9.62
N ALA A 384 -1.69 -10.19 -8.96
CA ALA A 384 -1.59 -9.03 -8.08
C ALA A 384 -1.81 -7.69 -8.81
N HIS A 385 -1.69 -7.65 -10.14
CA HIS A 385 -1.93 -6.46 -10.96
C HIS A 385 -3.35 -6.36 -11.53
N LEU A 386 -4.21 -7.37 -11.29
CA LEU A 386 -5.59 -7.30 -11.75
C LEU A 386 -6.35 -6.17 -11.04
N PRO A 387 -7.21 -5.41 -11.75
CA PRO A 387 -8.09 -4.44 -11.12
C PRO A 387 -8.94 -5.07 -10.02
N ARG A 388 -9.14 -4.35 -8.92
CA ARG A 388 -9.89 -4.82 -7.73
C ARG A 388 -10.91 -3.79 -7.27
N ASN A 389 -11.88 -4.26 -6.49
CA ASN A 389 -12.79 -3.38 -5.75
C ASN A 389 -12.14 -2.91 -4.42
N ALA A 390 -12.88 -2.09 -3.65
CA ALA A 390 -12.43 -1.56 -2.37
C ALA A 390 -12.21 -2.64 -1.28
N SER A 391 -12.72 -3.85 -1.48
CA SER A 391 -12.52 -5.00 -0.59
C SER A 391 -11.32 -5.87 -1.00
N ASN A 392 -10.50 -5.40 -1.94
CA ASN A 392 -9.34 -6.12 -2.48
C ASN A 392 -9.70 -7.40 -3.27
N LEU A 393 -10.94 -7.52 -3.75
CA LEU A 393 -11.38 -8.62 -4.59
C LEU A 393 -11.16 -8.27 -6.07
N PRO A 394 -10.61 -9.17 -6.90
CA PRO A 394 -10.48 -8.96 -8.35
C PRO A 394 -11.83 -8.64 -9.01
N LEU A 395 -11.89 -7.60 -9.85
CA LEU A 395 -13.10 -7.23 -10.60
C LEU A 395 -13.52 -8.31 -11.61
N THR A 396 -12.53 -8.99 -12.19
CA THR A 396 -12.74 -10.23 -12.94
C THR A 396 -12.36 -11.40 -12.05
N PRO A 397 -13.30 -12.28 -11.67
CA PRO A 397 -13.01 -13.40 -10.78
C PRO A 397 -11.89 -14.28 -11.32
N VAL A 398 -10.88 -14.51 -10.47
CA VAL A 398 -9.86 -15.53 -10.72
C VAL A 398 -10.30 -16.79 -9.99
N VAL A 399 -10.35 -17.91 -10.70
CA VAL A 399 -10.93 -19.16 -10.20
C VAL A 399 -9.88 -20.26 -10.26
N ILE A 400 -9.74 -21.00 -9.17
CA ILE A 400 -9.02 -22.27 -9.10
C ILE A 400 -9.93 -23.31 -9.72
N ARG A 401 -9.66 -23.70 -10.96
CA ARG A 401 -10.50 -24.68 -11.67
C ARG A 401 -10.32 -26.06 -11.09
N HIS A 402 -9.09 -26.41 -10.78
CA HIS A 402 -8.73 -27.73 -10.25
C HIS A 402 -7.37 -27.69 -9.55
N VAL A 403 -7.17 -28.57 -8.57
CA VAL A 403 -5.86 -28.80 -7.93
C VAL A 403 -5.36 -30.22 -8.17
N VAL A 404 -4.25 -30.39 -8.88
CA VAL A 404 -3.62 -31.69 -9.15
C VAL A 404 -2.41 -31.88 -8.23
N VAL A 405 -2.23 -33.09 -7.69
CA VAL A 405 -1.04 -33.44 -6.91
C VAL A 405 -0.17 -34.39 -7.73
N GLN A 406 1.10 -34.02 -7.92
CA GLN A 406 2.10 -34.83 -8.61
C GLN A 406 3.18 -35.31 -7.62
N PRO A 407 3.69 -36.55 -7.75
CA PRO A 407 4.71 -37.09 -6.84
C PRO A 407 6.02 -36.31 -6.81
#